data_AF-S3B9P8-F1
#
_entry.id   AF-S3B9P8-F1
#
_cell.length_a   1.000
_cell.length_b   1.000
_cell.length_c   1.000
_cell.angle_alpha   90.00
_cell.angle_beta   90.00
_cell.angle_gamma   90.00
#
_symmetry.space_group_name_H-M   'P 1'
#
loop_
_entity.id
_entity.type
_entity.pdbx_description
1 polymer ?
#
loop_
_entity_poly.entity_id
_entity_poly.type
_entity_poly.pdbx_seq_one_letter_code
_entity_poly.pdbx_strand_id
1 'polypeptide(L)'
;MSRVFSKGYFDANTPEMRMEMKRSLNDIRWKDAETGTPTPGYPMPDTPSDKVPEFLNDYIEFYKTPRGFHERSVSNHVWTATTLLSFMNFPLLSYANEIEVPTLMIAGEKAHSRYMSEDAYKLIGTEKKELLIVPNARHTDFYDNQAGVIPFDKLEAFFSEHLQ
;
A
#
# COMPACT_ATOMS: atom_id res chain seq x y z
N MET A 1 -0.96 0.29 3.21
CA MET A 1 -2.38 0.23 3.65
C MET A 1 -2.71 1.21 4.79
N SER A 2 -1.97 1.27 5.92
CA SER A 2 -2.29 2.19 7.06
C SER A 2 -2.57 3.65 6.63
N ARG A 3 -1.68 4.27 5.85
CA ARG A 3 -1.87 5.65 5.36
C ARG A 3 -3.10 5.81 4.47
N VAL A 4 -3.35 4.86 3.57
CA VAL A 4 -4.53 4.88 2.68
C VAL A 4 -5.83 4.64 3.45
N PHE A 5 -5.84 3.73 4.42
CA PHE A 5 -7.03 3.45 5.24
C PHE A 5 -7.36 4.59 6.20
N SER A 6 -6.34 5.27 6.74
CA SER A 6 -6.55 6.45 7.57
C SER A 6 -6.87 7.68 6.72
N LYS A 7 -6.03 8.03 5.75
CA LYS A 7 -6.07 9.31 5.03
C LYS A 7 -6.63 9.23 3.62
N GLY A 8 -6.98 8.07 3.09
CA GLY A 8 -7.38 7.92 1.69
C GLY A 8 -6.19 7.98 0.73
N TYR A 9 -6.45 7.75 -0.55
CA TYR A 9 -5.43 8.01 -1.58
C TYR A 9 -5.11 9.50 -1.63
N PHE A 10 -3.82 9.82 -1.78
CA PHE A 10 -3.32 11.20 -1.79
C PHE A 10 -3.70 12.02 -0.55
N ASP A 11 -3.92 11.33 0.58
CA ASP A 11 -4.34 11.92 1.86
C ASP A 11 -5.64 12.74 1.79
N ALA A 12 -6.55 12.38 0.87
CA ALA A 12 -7.79 13.12 0.59
C ALA A 12 -8.90 13.03 1.66
N ASN A 13 -8.87 12.06 2.58
CA ASN A 13 -9.91 11.91 3.60
C ASN A 13 -9.83 13.01 4.67
N THR A 14 -10.91 13.76 4.85
CA THR A 14 -11.06 14.73 5.94
C THR A 14 -11.33 14.04 7.29
N PRO A 15 -11.17 14.75 8.43
CA PRO A 15 -11.60 14.23 9.74
C PRO A 15 -13.06 13.77 9.78
N GLU A 16 -13.96 14.47 9.10
CA GLU A 16 -15.39 14.16 9.01
C GLU A 16 -15.61 12.87 8.23
N MET A 17 -14.95 12.70 7.09
CA MET A 17 -15.00 11.45 6.31
C MET A 17 -14.48 10.26 7.13
N ARG A 18 -13.40 10.46 7.90
CA ARG A 18 -12.88 9.42 8.81
C ARG A 18 -13.85 9.11 9.95
N MET A 19 -14.55 10.12 10.48
CA MET A 19 -15.54 9.91 11.53
C MET A 19 -16.74 9.10 11.01
N GLU A 20 -17.22 9.43 9.81
CA GLU A 20 -18.32 8.69 9.17
C GLU A 20 -17.92 7.24 8.88
N MET A 21 -16.71 7.02 8.37
CA MET A 21 -16.17 5.68 8.18
C MET A 21 -16.14 4.89 9.51
N LYS A 22 -15.74 5.51 10.62
CA LYS A 22 -15.75 4.86 11.94
C LYS A 22 -17.17 4.52 12.42
N ARG A 23 -18.16 5.39 12.18
CA ARG A 23 -19.57 5.12 12.51
C ARG A 23 -20.07 3.90 11.74
N SER A 24 -19.91 3.90 10.42
CA SER A 24 -20.31 2.78 9.55
C SER A 24 -19.63 1.46 9.96
N LEU A 25 -18.34 1.49 10.28
CA LEU A 25 -17.62 0.29 10.73
C LEU A 25 -18.07 -0.18 12.12
N ASN A 26 -18.48 0.71 13.02
CA ASN A 26 -19.02 0.33 14.33
C ASN A 26 -20.41 -0.30 14.22
N ASP A 27 -21.24 0.17 13.28
CA ASP A 27 -22.54 -0.48 13.00
C ASP A 27 -22.34 -1.91 12.48
N ILE A 28 -21.34 -2.10 11.61
CA ILE A 28 -20.94 -3.45 11.16
C ILE A 28 -20.48 -4.31 12.35
N ARG A 29 -19.72 -3.76 13.31
CA ARG A 29 -19.30 -4.53 14.49
C ARG A 29 -20.46 -5.05 15.32
N TRP A 30 -21.53 -4.26 15.50
CA TRP A 30 -22.72 -4.73 16.20
C TRP A 30 -23.39 -5.88 15.46
N LYS A 31 -23.60 -5.73 14.16
CA LYS A 31 -24.16 -6.80 13.32
C LYS A 31 -23.30 -8.07 13.35
N ASP A 32 -21.99 -7.94 13.25
CA ASP A 32 -21.05 -9.07 13.29
C ASP A 32 -21.08 -9.77 14.66
N ALA A 33 -21.24 -9.03 15.75
CA ALA A 33 -21.36 -9.57 17.10
C ALA A 33 -22.69 -10.33 17.32
N GLU A 34 -23.80 -9.81 16.80
CA GLU A 34 -25.12 -10.45 16.86
C GLU A 34 -25.17 -11.76 16.06
N THR A 35 -24.49 -11.80 14.90
CA THR A 35 -24.52 -12.94 13.98
C THR A 35 -23.36 -13.93 14.21
N GLY A 36 -22.32 -13.53 14.95
CA GLY A 36 -21.10 -14.31 15.14
C GLY A 36 -20.24 -14.47 13.88
N THR A 37 -20.56 -13.77 12.79
CA THR A 37 -19.89 -13.90 11.49
C THR A 37 -19.36 -12.53 11.04
N PRO A 38 -18.04 -12.37 10.83
CA PRO A 38 -17.49 -11.11 10.35
C PRO A 38 -17.97 -10.74 8.93
N THR A 39 -18.40 -9.49 8.76
CA THR A 39 -18.81 -8.98 7.44
C THR A 39 -17.58 -8.86 6.52
N PRO A 40 -17.64 -9.39 5.28
CA PRO A 40 -16.56 -9.23 4.30
C PRO A 40 -16.43 -7.77 3.83
N GLY A 41 -15.21 -7.38 3.43
CA GLY A 41 -14.94 -6.11 2.76
C GLY A 41 -15.42 -6.10 1.31
N TYR A 42 -15.08 -5.03 0.60
CA TYR A 42 -15.43 -4.88 -0.82
C TYR A 42 -14.37 -5.52 -1.72
N PRO A 43 -14.75 -6.39 -2.66
CA PRO A 43 -13.81 -6.99 -3.60
C PRO A 43 -13.32 -5.97 -4.62
N MET A 44 -12.13 -6.20 -5.15
CA MET A 44 -11.66 -5.51 -6.34
C MET A 44 -12.58 -5.87 -7.54
N PRO A 45 -12.97 -4.89 -8.38
CA PRO A 45 -13.70 -5.15 -9.61
C PRO A 45 -12.98 -6.18 -10.50
N ASP A 46 -13.74 -6.95 -11.27
CA ASP A 46 -13.16 -7.99 -12.14
C ASP A 46 -12.57 -7.42 -13.43
N THR A 47 -13.01 -6.24 -13.86
CA THR A 47 -12.56 -5.60 -15.11
C THR A 47 -12.18 -4.13 -14.91
N PRO A 48 -11.16 -3.63 -15.62
CA PRO A 48 -10.80 -2.21 -15.63
C PRO A 48 -11.96 -1.30 -16.06
N SER A 49 -11.89 -0.03 -15.65
CA SER A 49 -12.86 1.01 -16.05
C SER A 49 -12.17 2.36 -16.28
N ASP A 50 -12.68 3.10 -17.27
CA ASP A 50 -12.33 4.49 -17.55
C ASP A 50 -12.85 5.50 -16.49
N LYS A 51 -13.74 5.06 -15.60
CA LYS A 51 -14.33 5.89 -14.53
C LYS A 51 -13.47 5.99 -13.28
N VAL A 52 -12.39 5.23 -13.22
CA VAL A 52 -11.49 5.19 -12.06
C VAL A 52 -10.08 5.62 -12.46
N PRO A 53 -9.28 6.15 -11.51
CA PRO A 53 -7.87 6.43 -11.78
C PRO A 53 -7.11 5.21 -12.30
N GLU A 54 -6.19 5.44 -13.24
CA GLU A 54 -5.46 4.37 -13.95
C GLU A 54 -4.75 3.38 -13.03
N PHE A 55 -4.22 3.85 -11.90
CA PHE A 55 -3.53 2.94 -10.97
C PHE A 55 -4.45 1.86 -10.37
N LEU A 56 -5.77 2.05 -10.37
CA LEU A 56 -6.73 1.02 -9.98
C LEU A 56 -6.89 -0.02 -11.10
N ASN A 57 -6.86 0.40 -12.36
CA ASN A 57 -6.82 -0.51 -13.51
C ASN A 57 -5.53 -1.33 -13.49
N ASP A 58 -4.39 -0.72 -13.18
CA ASP A 58 -3.10 -1.41 -13.03
C ASP A 58 -3.17 -2.55 -11.99
N TYR A 59 -3.86 -2.32 -10.86
CA TYR A 59 -4.08 -3.39 -9.86
C TYR A 59 -4.99 -4.50 -10.38
N ILE A 60 -6.07 -4.16 -11.09
CA ILE A 60 -6.99 -5.15 -11.67
C ILE A 60 -6.24 -6.00 -12.70
N GLU A 61 -5.50 -5.38 -13.60
CA GLU A 61 -4.71 -6.08 -14.62
C GLU A 61 -3.70 -7.05 -13.97
N PHE A 62 -3.05 -6.66 -12.87
CA PHE A 62 -2.15 -7.56 -12.17
C PHE A 62 -2.90 -8.70 -11.46
N TYR A 63 -3.88 -8.40 -10.61
CA TYR A 63 -4.47 -9.40 -9.72
C TYR A 63 -5.56 -10.27 -10.36
N LYS A 64 -6.30 -9.75 -11.36
CA LYS A 64 -7.45 -10.43 -11.99
C LYS A 64 -7.11 -11.12 -13.31
N THR A 65 -5.84 -11.10 -13.73
CA THR A 65 -5.37 -11.79 -14.94
C THR A 65 -4.28 -12.83 -14.60
N PRO A 66 -3.93 -13.74 -15.52
CA PRO A 66 -2.83 -14.69 -15.29
C PRO A 66 -1.47 -14.06 -14.95
N ARG A 67 -1.29 -12.74 -15.13
CA ARG A 67 -0.06 -12.02 -14.80
C ARG A 67 0.33 -12.15 -13.32
N GLY A 68 -0.62 -11.94 -12.42
CA GLY A 68 -0.41 -11.94 -10.97
C GLY A 68 -1.51 -12.63 -10.17
N PHE A 69 -2.48 -13.27 -10.84
CA PHE A 69 -3.54 -14.00 -10.16
C PHE A 69 -2.99 -15.15 -9.32
N HIS A 70 -3.54 -15.25 -8.10
CA HIS A 70 -3.36 -16.41 -7.26
C HIS A 70 -4.62 -16.62 -6.41
N GLU A 71 -5.10 -17.86 -6.34
CA GLU A 71 -6.39 -18.22 -5.74
C GLU A 71 -6.49 -17.90 -4.24
N ARG A 72 -5.36 -17.83 -3.53
CA ARG A 72 -5.31 -17.54 -2.08
C ARG A 72 -4.99 -16.07 -1.78
N SER A 73 -4.79 -15.24 -2.80
CA SER A 73 -4.48 -13.82 -2.60
C SER A 73 -5.69 -13.08 -2.05
N VAL A 74 -5.50 -12.26 -1.02
CA VAL A 74 -6.58 -11.41 -0.48
C VAL A 74 -7.07 -10.40 -1.51
N SER A 75 -6.26 -10.02 -2.49
CA SER A 75 -6.68 -9.15 -3.59
C SER A 75 -7.69 -9.83 -4.53
N ASN A 76 -7.77 -11.17 -4.48
CA ASN A 76 -8.77 -12.01 -5.14
C ASN A 76 -9.88 -12.48 -4.18
N HIS A 77 -9.76 -12.15 -2.90
CA HIS A 77 -10.78 -12.29 -1.86
C HIS A 77 -11.04 -10.90 -1.27
N VAL A 78 -11.28 -10.83 0.04
CA VAL A 78 -11.42 -9.59 0.78
C VAL A 78 -10.95 -9.78 2.23
N TRP A 79 -10.46 -8.70 2.82
CA TRP A 79 -10.37 -8.59 4.28
C TRP A 79 -11.76 -8.54 4.91
N THR A 80 -11.88 -8.73 6.23
CA THR A 80 -13.12 -8.33 6.92
C THR A 80 -13.29 -6.81 6.83
N ALA A 81 -14.52 -6.32 6.74
CA ALA A 81 -14.81 -4.89 6.63
C ALA A 81 -14.21 -4.10 7.80
N THR A 82 -14.22 -4.66 9.01
CA THR A 82 -13.72 -4.03 10.25
C THR A 82 -12.20 -4.05 10.39
N THR A 83 -11.46 -4.70 9.48
CA THR A 83 -9.98 -4.66 9.44
C THR A 83 -9.44 -3.22 9.40
N LEU A 84 -10.17 -2.29 8.76
CA LEU A 84 -9.75 -0.89 8.62
C LEU A 84 -9.59 -0.16 9.96
N LEU A 85 -10.31 -0.58 11.02
CA LEU A 85 -10.32 0.12 12.31
C LEU A 85 -8.93 0.20 12.96
N SER A 86 -8.17 -0.90 12.94
CA SER A 86 -6.82 -0.92 13.52
C SER A 86 -5.88 -0.02 12.72
N PHE A 87 -5.90 -0.14 11.39
CA PHE A 87 -5.05 0.67 10.50
C PHE A 87 -5.36 2.18 10.55
N MET A 88 -6.60 2.56 10.84
CA MET A 88 -6.99 3.96 11.07
C MET A 88 -6.53 4.51 12.42
N ASN A 89 -6.26 3.64 13.40
CA ASN A 89 -5.96 4.04 14.77
C ASN A 89 -4.47 3.90 15.13
N PHE A 90 -3.77 2.95 14.53
CA PHE A 90 -2.36 2.69 14.76
C PHE A 90 -1.52 3.19 13.57
N PRO A 91 -0.95 4.40 13.65
CA PRO A 91 -0.06 4.90 12.61
C PRO A 91 1.20 4.05 12.54
N LEU A 92 1.55 3.60 11.34
CA LEU A 92 2.86 3.01 11.08
C LEU A 92 3.93 4.12 11.04
N LEU A 93 5.18 3.72 11.28
CA LEU A 93 6.37 4.60 11.19
C LEU A 93 6.46 5.72 12.24
N SER A 94 5.69 5.66 13.33
CA SER A 94 5.78 6.64 14.44
C SER A 94 7.18 6.80 15.03
N TYR A 95 8.01 5.75 14.94
CA TYR A 95 9.39 5.72 15.42
C TYR A 95 10.38 5.45 14.28
N ALA A 96 10.04 5.79 13.03
CA ALA A 96 10.98 5.62 11.91
C ALA A 96 12.27 6.44 12.09
N ASN A 97 12.24 7.48 12.92
CA ASN A 97 13.41 8.25 13.33
C ASN A 97 14.42 7.45 14.19
N GLU A 98 14.06 6.25 14.65
CA GLU A 98 14.94 5.34 15.41
C GLU A 98 15.63 4.32 14.50
N ILE A 99 15.36 4.34 13.19
CA ILE A 99 16.07 3.49 12.23
C ILE A 99 17.48 4.04 12.03
N GLU A 100 18.48 3.34 12.59
CA GLU A 100 19.90 3.72 12.51
C GLU A 100 20.68 2.99 11.39
N VAL A 101 20.14 1.88 10.89
CA VAL A 101 20.78 1.03 9.86
C VAL A 101 20.68 1.64 8.46
N PRO A 102 21.64 1.36 7.55
CA PRO A 102 21.55 1.79 6.16
C PRO A 102 20.19 1.45 5.55
N THR A 103 19.56 2.40 4.86
CA THR A 103 18.21 2.23 4.31
C THR A 103 18.11 2.71 2.86
N LEU A 104 17.77 1.79 1.96
CA LEU A 104 17.46 2.11 0.56
C LEU A 104 15.94 2.06 0.34
N MET A 105 15.35 3.18 -0.08
CA MET A 105 13.97 3.25 -0.54
C MET A 105 13.94 3.37 -2.07
N ILE A 106 13.06 2.61 -2.71
CA ILE A 106 12.89 2.63 -4.17
C ILE A 106 11.44 2.98 -4.48
N ALA A 107 11.23 3.91 -5.42
CA ALA A 107 9.90 4.24 -5.90
C ALA A 107 9.92 4.59 -7.40
N GLY A 108 8.81 4.35 -8.08
CA GLY A 108 8.64 4.77 -9.47
C GLY A 108 8.28 6.25 -9.55
N GLU A 109 8.82 6.95 -10.55
CA GLU A 109 8.51 8.35 -10.82
C GLU A 109 7.02 8.60 -11.00
N LYS A 110 6.31 7.69 -11.68
CA LYS A 110 4.87 7.78 -11.99
C LYS A 110 4.01 6.98 -11.02
N ALA A 111 4.58 6.41 -9.96
CA ALA A 111 3.81 5.65 -8.99
C ALA A 111 2.89 6.57 -8.17
N HIS A 112 1.59 6.30 -8.16
CA HIS A 112 0.61 7.00 -7.30
C HIS A 112 0.98 6.96 -5.81
N SER A 113 1.78 5.96 -5.40
CA SER A 113 2.25 5.77 -4.03
C SER A 113 3.60 6.44 -3.72
N ARG A 114 4.25 7.11 -4.68
CA ARG A 114 5.61 7.67 -4.51
C ARG A 114 5.73 8.59 -3.30
N TYR A 115 4.72 9.43 -3.08
CA TYR A 115 4.67 10.35 -1.95
C TYR A 115 4.79 9.65 -0.59
N MET A 116 4.37 8.38 -0.49
CA MET A 116 4.52 7.59 0.74
C MET A 116 5.98 7.25 1.01
N SER A 117 6.75 6.90 -0.03
CA SER A 117 8.19 6.65 0.07
C SER A 117 8.96 7.94 0.36
N GLU A 118 8.61 9.04 -0.29
CA GLU A 118 9.22 10.36 -0.05
C GLU A 118 9.03 10.82 1.40
N ASP A 119 7.83 10.64 1.96
CA ASP A 119 7.57 11.02 3.35
C ASP A 119 8.21 10.05 4.35
N ALA A 120 8.20 8.74 4.08
CA ALA A 120 8.92 7.77 4.91
C ALA A 120 10.43 8.07 4.93
N TYR A 121 11.02 8.42 3.79
CA TYR A 121 12.43 8.81 3.68
C TYR A 121 12.79 9.99 4.59
N LYS A 122 11.93 11.01 4.67
CA LYS A 122 12.11 12.16 5.56
C LYS A 122 12.08 11.75 7.04
N LEU A 123 11.31 10.73 7.39
CA LEU A 123 11.16 10.26 8.78
C LEU A 123 12.31 9.37 9.26
N ILE A 124 13.03 8.68 8.36
CA ILE A 124 14.13 7.78 8.73
C ILE A 124 15.23 8.54 9.46
N GLY A 125 15.68 8.01 10.61
CA GLY A 125 16.64 8.67 11.49
C GLY A 125 18.09 8.66 10.99
N THR A 126 18.49 7.59 10.31
CA THR A 126 19.86 7.48 9.78
C THR A 126 20.10 8.47 8.64
N GLU A 127 21.32 8.99 8.57
CA GLU A 127 21.81 9.73 7.39
C GLU A 127 22.32 8.77 6.30
N LYS A 128 22.50 7.48 6.62
CA LYS A 128 22.87 6.42 5.66
C LYS A 128 21.62 5.95 4.91
N LYS A 129 20.90 6.87 4.29
CA LYS A 129 19.67 6.59 3.56
C LYS A 129 19.73 7.10 2.14
N GLU A 130 19.08 6.38 1.24
CA GLU A 130 18.93 6.75 -0.16
C GLU A 130 17.49 6.56 -0.60
N LEU A 131 16.99 7.50 -1.41
CA LEU A 131 15.73 7.37 -2.14
C LEU A 131 16.02 7.33 -3.64
N LEU A 132 15.92 6.14 -4.23
CA LEU A 132 16.07 5.94 -5.66
C LEU A 132 14.70 6.08 -6.35
N ILE A 133 14.60 7.09 -7.23
CA ILE A 133 13.44 7.28 -8.09
C ILE A 133 13.72 6.69 -9.47
N VAL A 134 12.95 5.68 -9.88
CA VAL A 134 13.09 5.04 -11.18
C VAL A 134 12.24 5.79 -12.22
N PRO A 135 12.84 6.35 -13.28
CA PRO A 135 12.13 7.14 -14.29
C PRO A 135 11.01 6.34 -14.95
N ASN A 136 9.88 7.01 -15.22
CA ASN A 136 8.69 6.48 -15.88
C ASN A 136 7.99 5.27 -15.22
N ALA A 137 8.55 4.67 -14.17
CA ALA A 137 7.98 3.48 -13.53
C ALA A 137 6.73 3.82 -12.70
N ARG A 138 5.73 2.94 -12.74
CA ARG A 138 4.50 2.99 -11.95
C ARG A 138 4.59 2.03 -10.76
N HIS A 139 3.51 1.93 -9.99
CA HIS A 139 3.48 1.11 -8.77
C HIS A 139 3.63 -0.39 -9.05
N THR A 140 2.82 -0.93 -9.96
CA THR A 140 2.78 -2.36 -10.28
C THR A 140 3.94 -2.83 -11.15
N ASP A 141 4.67 -1.90 -11.81
CA ASP A 141 5.83 -2.23 -12.62
C ASP A 141 6.96 -2.88 -11.78
N PHE A 142 6.98 -2.63 -10.47
CA PHE A 142 7.93 -3.27 -9.53
C PHE A 142 7.51 -4.66 -9.05
N TYR A 143 6.35 -5.18 -9.46
CA TYR A 143 5.82 -6.43 -8.88
C TYR A 143 6.40 -7.69 -9.52
N ASP A 144 6.68 -7.66 -10.82
CA ASP A 144 7.00 -8.86 -11.61
C ASP A 144 8.15 -8.67 -12.62
N ASN A 145 8.79 -7.51 -12.61
CA ASN A 145 9.89 -7.14 -13.50
C ASN A 145 9.59 -7.20 -15.01
N GLN A 146 8.34 -7.36 -15.45
CA GLN A 146 8.02 -7.38 -16.89
C GLN A 146 8.36 -6.04 -17.57
N ALA A 147 8.32 -4.95 -16.80
CA ALA A 147 8.72 -3.62 -17.24
C ALA A 147 10.25 -3.38 -17.19
N GLY A 148 11.03 -4.31 -16.62
CA GLY A 148 12.49 -4.17 -16.48
C GLY A 148 12.93 -3.03 -15.56
N VAL A 149 12.06 -2.59 -14.63
CA VAL A 149 12.31 -1.42 -13.77
C VAL A 149 12.85 -1.78 -12.38
N ILE A 150 12.87 -3.07 -12.00
CA ILE A 150 13.38 -3.46 -10.68
C ILE A 150 14.91 -3.35 -10.70
N PRO A 151 15.51 -2.49 -9.85
CA PRO A 151 16.95 -2.25 -9.90
C PRO A 151 17.70 -3.32 -9.11
N PHE A 152 17.69 -4.57 -9.60
CA PHE A 152 18.31 -5.71 -8.93
C PHE A 152 19.80 -5.49 -8.66
N ASP A 153 20.55 -4.93 -9.61
CA ASP A 153 21.98 -4.63 -9.42
C ASP A 153 22.22 -3.65 -8.26
N LYS A 154 21.35 -2.65 -8.10
CA LYS A 154 21.43 -1.69 -6.97
C LYS A 154 21.10 -2.38 -5.65
N LEU A 155 20.09 -3.25 -5.63
CA LEU A 155 19.73 -4.03 -4.45
C LEU A 155 20.86 -4.97 -4.03
N GLU A 156 21.45 -5.70 -4.99
CA GLU A 156 22.59 -6.59 -4.76
C GLU A 156 23.79 -5.81 -4.20
N ALA A 157 24.14 -4.68 -4.83
CA ALA A 157 25.24 -3.84 -4.37
C ALA A 157 25.00 -3.31 -2.94
N PHE A 158 23.79 -2.79 -2.68
CA PHE A 158 23.43 -2.26 -1.36
C PHE A 158 23.54 -3.33 -0.25
N PHE A 159 23.00 -4.53 -0.49
CA PHE A 159 23.09 -5.61 0.50
C PHE A 159 24.51 -6.17 0.63
N SER A 160 25.25 -6.30 -0.47
CA SER A 160 26.65 -6.77 -0.45
C SER A 160 27.57 -5.83 0.33
N GLU A 161 27.28 -4.52 0.33
CA GLU A 161 28.02 -3.52 1.09
C GLU A 161 27.67 -3.54 2.59
N HIS A 162 26.41 -3.81 2.95
CA HIS A 162 25.91 -3.55 4.30
C HIS A 162 25.56 -4.78 5.15
N LEU A 163 25.62 -6.00 4.59
CA LEU A 163 25.33 -7.26 5.30
C LEU A 163 26.55 -8.17 5.49
N GLN A 164 27.77 -7.62 5.41
CA GLN A 164 29.00 -8.37 5.67
C GLN A 164 29.21 -8.65 7.17
#